data_AF-A0A848RVX3-F1
#
_entry.id   AF-A0A848RVX3-F1
#
_cell.length_a   1.000
_cell.length_b   1.000
_cell.length_c   1.000
_cell.angle_alpha   90.00
_cell.angle_beta   90.00
_cell.angle_gamma   90.00
#
_symmetry.space_group_name_H-M   'P 1'
#
loop_
_entity.id
_entity.type
_entity.pdbx_description
1 polymer ?
#
loop_
_entity_poly.entity_id
_entity_poly.type
_entity_poly.pdbx_seq_one_letter_code
_entity_poly.pdbx_strand_id
1 'polypeptide(L)'
;MASFDRIPLSPDGCAVLKLAGSPVSTPQTVQIEDGSELFLPANSPFLVLRGLHGDTFDEVYDAARSTANHGLDLLHSNHGSAALLDQNDSAAVVKWTSDNGVTARIVSYARPKIAGNAHIEVRNADGTLPPEPKPPTLDSHPSMRYYRIAEATSDLFDSFRNTYLAIESILSSMVPSRASESLPERESAWLKRALQEAATIVDLTQYAPPSDKSPANAIFDEMYAQFRTSIFHAKADRDVLTPQNDHDRERIAEARARYAYMYRALAFQHLGSRYASASLSEYGARLMLDVLDRGDFFVSNDPTLMADEPDGQWQLAPAGGQHYVFPASATVDRSHPHRSIAVASADAVEALAHVGEIRRFGTLSNGIVAMVEELSGPMTLEGVDRLEVSFAIDMRGAGAPRLDFSS
;
A
#
# COMPACT_ATOMS: atom_id res chain seq x y z
N MET A 1 -2.62 -32.16 -7.86
CA MET A 1 -1.92 -31.24 -6.95
C MET A 1 -2.22 -29.82 -7.39
N ALA A 2 -2.42 -28.90 -6.44
CA ALA A 2 -2.71 -27.51 -6.70
C ALA A 2 -1.63 -26.86 -7.57
N SER A 3 -2.04 -25.96 -8.44
CA SER A 3 -1.14 -25.27 -9.37
C SER A 3 -1.62 -23.85 -9.63
N PHE A 4 -0.68 -22.97 -9.97
CA PHE A 4 -0.93 -21.62 -10.44
C PHE A 4 -0.30 -21.47 -11.82
N ASP A 5 -1.08 -21.11 -12.83
CA ASP A 5 -0.68 -21.09 -14.23
C ASP A 5 0.06 -22.38 -14.67
N ARG A 6 -0.51 -23.53 -14.27
CA ARG A 6 0.03 -24.88 -14.50
C ARG A 6 1.37 -25.15 -13.82
N ILE A 7 1.87 -24.24 -12.99
CA ILE A 7 3.04 -24.45 -12.16
C ILE A 7 2.60 -25.10 -10.85
N PRO A 8 3.08 -26.31 -10.52
CA PRO A 8 2.85 -26.94 -9.24
C PRO A 8 3.15 -26.03 -8.05
N LEU A 9 2.19 -25.95 -7.14
CA LEU A 9 2.41 -25.42 -5.79
C LEU A 9 2.97 -26.55 -4.92
N SER A 10 3.99 -26.24 -4.12
CA SER A 10 4.63 -27.24 -3.24
C SER A 10 3.61 -27.86 -2.29
N PRO A 11 3.75 -29.14 -1.88
CA PRO A 11 2.99 -29.69 -0.76
C PRO A 11 3.25 -28.93 0.55
N ASP A 12 4.45 -28.41 0.74
CA ASP A 12 4.84 -27.53 1.85
C ASP A 12 4.32 -26.10 1.66
N GLY A 13 4.73 -25.15 2.52
CA GLY A 13 4.42 -23.74 2.38
C GLY A 13 4.84 -23.19 1.02
N CYS A 14 3.96 -22.43 0.39
CA CYS A 14 4.13 -21.92 -0.97
C CYS A 14 3.45 -20.57 -1.12
N ALA A 15 4.02 -19.68 -1.94
CA ALA A 15 3.39 -18.42 -2.28
C ALA A 15 3.58 -18.06 -3.75
N VAL A 16 2.64 -17.30 -4.29
CA VAL A 16 2.71 -16.67 -5.61
C VAL A 16 2.59 -15.18 -5.39
N LEU A 17 3.64 -14.44 -5.77
CA LEU A 17 3.70 -12.99 -5.65
C LEU A 17 3.90 -12.38 -7.04
N LYS A 18 3.34 -11.19 -7.24
CA LYS A 18 3.47 -10.47 -8.52
C LYS A 18 4.76 -9.65 -8.55
N LEU A 19 5.33 -9.50 -9.74
CA LEU A 19 6.48 -8.65 -10.02
C LEU A 19 6.05 -7.29 -10.56
N ALA A 20 6.74 -6.24 -10.14
CA ALA A 20 6.68 -4.93 -10.78
C ALA A 20 7.57 -4.93 -12.03
N GLY A 21 6.99 -4.55 -13.18
CA GLY A 21 7.71 -4.38 -14.44
C GLY A 21 7.55 -5.55 -15.42
N SER A 22 8.48 -5.65 -16.37
CA SER A 22 8.41 -6.64 -17.45
C SER A 22 8.84 -8.03 -16.97
N PRO A 23 8.10 -9.10 -17.35
CA PRO A 23 8.51 -10.48 -17.11
C PRO A 23 9.90 -10.82 -17.65
N VAL A 24 10.54 -11.82 -17.01
CA VAL A 24 11.76 -12.44 -17.56
C VAL A 24 11.42 -13.29 -18.79
N SER A 25 12.26 -13.29 -19.81
CA SER A 25 12.00 -14.03 -21.06
C SER A 25 12.32 -15.53 -20.97
N THR A 26 13.20 -15.91 -20.04
CA THR A 26 13.63 -17.29 -19.78
C THR A 26 13.32 -17.64 -18.33
N PRO A 27 12.91 -18.88 -18.04
CA PRO A 27 12.63 -19.28 -16.67
C PRO A 27 13.92 -19.32 -15.85
N GLN A 28 13.85 -18.90 -14.59
CA GLN A 28 14.98 -18.88 -13.67
C GLN A 28 14.58 -19.50 -12.33
N THR A 29 15.52 -20.19 -11.68
CA THR A 29 15.32 -20.79 -10.37
C THR A 29 16.51 -20.48 -9.49
N VAL A 30 16.27 -20.13 -8.23
CA VAL A 30 17.30 -19.98 -7.21
C VAL A 30 16.90 -20.76 -5.96
N GLN A 31 17.87 -21.51 -5.44
CA GLN A 31 17.79 -22.17 -4.14
C GLN A 31 18.36 -21.23 -3.08
N ILE A 32 17.65 -21.09 -1.97
CA ILE A 32 18.05 -20.27 -0.82
C ILE A 32 18.66 -21.20 0.24
N GLU A 33 19.54 -20.65 1.08
CA GLU A 33 20.29 -21.42 2.08
C GLU A 33 19.41 -22.16 3.10
N ASP A 34 18.21 -21.65 3.36
CA ASP A 34 17.21 -22.27 4.25
C ASP A 34 16.45 -23.45 3.60
N GLY A 35 16.73 -23.75 2.33
CA GLY A 35 16.08 -24.81 1.56
C GLY A 35 14.84 -24.35 0.79
N SER A 36 14.43 -23.09 0.92
CA SER A 36 13.37 -22.52 0.11
C SER A 36 13.84 -22.27 -1.34
N GLU A 37 12.88 -22.23 -2.27
CA GLU A 37 13.14 -22.02 -3.69
C GLU A 37 12.34 -20.83 -4.21
N LEU A 38 12.99 -19.98 -5.00
CA LEU A 38 12.34 -18.99 -5.85
C LEU A 38 12.36 -19.46 -7.30
N PHE A 39 11.19 -19.48 -7.94
CA PHE A 39 11.02 -19.77 -9.36
C PHE A 39 10.39 -18.58 -10.09
N LEU A 40 11.10 -18.06 -11.10
CA LEU A 40 10.61 -17.08 -12.07
C LEU A 40 10.20 -17.80 -13.36
N PRO A 41 8.91 -17.90 -13.68
CA PRO A 41 8.48 -18.47 -14.94
C PRO A 41 8.73 -17.51 -16.11
N ALA A 42 8.95 -18.06 -17.30
CA ALA A 42 9.12 -17.25 -18.50
C ALA A 42 7.83 -16.50 -18.87
N ASN A 43 7.98 -15.23 -19.26
CA ASN A 43 6.90 -14.36 -19.73
C ASN A 43 5.72 -14.22 -18.77
N SER A 44 5.96 -14.44 -17.47
CA SER A 44 4.94 -14.37 -16.42
C SER A 44 5.18 -13.17 -15.49
N PRO A 45 4.13 -12.43 -15.10
CA PRO A 45 4.26 -11.27 -14.21
C PRO A 45 4.34 -11.66 -12.74
N PHE A 46 4.61 -12.92 -12.41
CA PHE A 46 4.62 -13.43 -11.06
C PHE A 46 5.83 -14.33 -10.83
N LEU A 47 6.11 -14.59 -9.56
CA LEU A 47 7.08 -15.58 -9.10
C LEU A 47 6.42 -16.57 -8.16
N VAL A 48 7.01 -17.76 -8.05
CA VAL A 48 6.52 -18.84 -7.18
C VAL A 48 7.60 -19.16 -6.17
N LEU A 49 7.25 -19.11 -4.89
CA LEU A 49 8.11 -19.51 -3.78
C LEU A 49 7.65 -20.86 -3.26
N ARG A 50 8.59 -21.76 -2.97
CA ARG A 50 8.32 -23.11 -2.47
C ARG A 50 9.20 -23.42 -1.27
N GLY A 51 8.74 -24.35 -0.43
CA GLY A 51 9.49 -24.81 0.74
C GLY A 51 9.51 -23.77 1.85
N LEU A 52 8.46 -22.93 1.94
CA LEU A 52 8.33 -21.94 2.99
C LEU A 52 7.90 -22.59 4.31
N HIS A 53 8.42 -22.07 5.42
CA HIS A 53 8.06 -22.50 6.77
C HIS A 53 6.97 -21.59 7.36
N GLY A 54 6.05 -22.18 8.11
CA GLY A 54 4.95 -21.50 8.80
C GLY A 54 3.65 -22.31 8.73
N ASP A 55 2.79 -22.14 9.73
CA ASP A 55 1.48 -22.81 9.80
C ASP A 55 0.28 -21.83 9.78
N THR A 56 0.58 -20.54 9.60
CA THR A 56 -0.39 -19.48 9.39
C THR A 56 -0.13 -18.70 8.09
N PHE A 57 -1.12 -17.92 7.66
CA PHE A 57 -0.98 -17.02 6.53
C PHE A 57 0.15 -16.00 6.76
N ASP A 58 0.17 -15.33 7.92
CA ASP A 58 1.11 -14.24 8.20
C ASP A 58 2.56 -14.76 8.19
N GLU A 59 2.82 -15.90 8.85
CA GLU A 59 4.15 -16.53 8.86
C GLU A 59 4.63 -16.90 7.46
N VAL A 60 3.79 -17.57 6.66
CA VAL A 60 4.18 -18.01 5.31
C VAL A 60 4.28 -16.82 4.34
N TYR A 61 3.44 -15.80 4.49
CA TYR A 61 3.50 -14.59 3.66
C TYR A 61 4.76 -13.78 3.96
N ASP A 62 5.11 -13.57 5.24
CA ASP A 62 6.34 -12.88 5.63
C ASP A 62 7.57 -13.64 5.15
N ALA A 63 7.60 -14.98 5.33
CA ALA A 63 8.65 -15.82 4.79
C ALA A 63 8.75 -15.71 3.26
N ALA A 64 7.63 -15.76 2.54
CA ALA A 64 7.58 -15.64 1.09
C ALA A 64 8.25 -14.35 0.59
N ARG A 65 7.97 -13.23 1.26
CA ARG A 65 8.51 -11.92 0.87
C ARG A 65 10.00 -11.78 1.16
N SER A 66 10.43 -12.26 2.32
CA SER A 66 11.85 -12.32 2.67
C SER A 66 12.64 -13.19 1.66
N THR A 67 12.14 -14.41 1.41
CA THR A 67 12.70 -15.34 0.42
C THR A 67 12.70 -14.74 -0.98
N ALA A 68 11.62 -14.05 -1.38
CA ALA A 68 11.52 -13.43 -2.68
C ALA A 68 12.58 -12.35 -2.89
N ASN A 69 12.74 -11.41 -1.95
CA ASN A 69 13.76 -10.38 -2.04
C ASN A 69 15.18 -10.98 -2.08
N HIS A 70 15.49 -11.92 -1.19
CA HIS A 70 16.79 -12.59 -1.18
C HIS A 70 17.06 -13.34 -2.49
N GLY A 71 16.08 -14.08 -3.01
CA GLY A 71 16.22 -14.79 -4.29
C GLY A 71 16.40 -13.84 -5.48
N LEU A 72 15.69 -12.69 -5.49
CA LEU A 72 15.85 -11.66 -6.51
C LEU A 72 17.24 -11.01 -6.45
N ASP A 73 17.79 -10.76 -5.26
CA ASP A 73 19.15 -10.24 -5.07
C ASP A 73 20.21 -11.22 -5.62
N LEU A 74 20.05 -12.51 -5.32
CA LEU A 74 20.93 -13.57 -5.82
C LEU A 74 20.82 -13.73 -7.34
N LEU A 75 19.61 -13.68 -7.90
CA LEU A 75 19.40 -13.71 -9.35
C LEU A 75 20.08 -12.52 -10.01
N HIS A 76 19.85 -11.31 -9.51
CA HIS A 76 20.43 -10.10 -10.08
C HIS A 76 21.97 -10.13 -10.03
N SER A 77 22.54 -10.57 -8.91
CA SER A 77 23.98 -10.74 -8.73
C SER A 77 24.59 -11.76 -9.70
N ASN A 78 23.80 -12.74 -10.16
CA ASN A 78 24.20 -13.77 -11.12
C ASN A 78 23.76 -13.46 -12.56
N HIS A 79 23.79 -12.18 -12.96
CA HIS A 79 23.44 -11.68 -14.30
C HIS A 79 21.93 -11.75 -14.66
N GLY A 80 21.06 -11.97 -13.68
CA GLY A 80 19.61 -11.87 -13.85
C GLY A 80 19.13 -10.42 -14.06
N SER A 81 17.93 -10.28 -14.61
CA SER A 81 17.26 -8.99 -14.75
C SER A 81 16.96 -8.39 -13.37
N ALA A 82 17.05 -7.07 -13.27
CA ALA A 82 16.55 -6.37 -12.09
C ALA A 82 15.03 -6.48 -12.07
N ALA A 83 14.50 -7.21 -11.09
CA ALA A 83 13.08 -7.38 -10.85
C ALA A 83 12.75 -6.96 -9.42
N LEU A 84 11.52 -6.51 -9.22
CA LEU A 84 11.02 -5.98 -7.95
C LEU A 84 9.66 -6.64 -7.67
N LEU A 85 9.30 -6.86 -6.41
CA LEU A 85 7.94 -7.27 -6.08
C LEU A 85 6.96 -6.12 -6.37
N ASP A 86 5.78 -6.45 -6.90
CA ASP A 86 4.69 -5.50 -7.01
C ASP A 86 4.08 -5.27 -5.62
N GLN A 87 4.19 -4.03 -5.14
CA GLN A 87 3.69 -3.58 -3.84
C GLN A 87 2.28 -2.99 -3.92
N ASN A 88 1.77 -2.79 -5.14
CA ASN A 88 0.46 -2.23 -5.38
C ASN A 88 -0.56 -3.32 -5.63
N ASP A 89 -1.63 -3.29 -4.83
CA ASP A 89 -2.97 -3.82 -5.09
C ASP A 89 -3.04 -5.11 -5.94
N SER A 90 -2.12 -6.04 -5.70
CA SER A 90 -1.95 -7.22 -6.54
C SER A 90 -2.36 -8.45 -5.78
N ALA A 91 -3.12 -9.30 -6.45
CA ALA A 91 -3.52 -10.57 -5.90
C ALA A 91 -2.28 -11.43 -5.60
N ALA A 92 -2.17 -11.90 -4.37
CA ALA A 92 -1.20 -12.93 -3.99
C ALA A 92 -1.94 -14.22 -3.62
N VAL A 93 -1.27 -15.35 -3.84
CA VAL A 93 -1.76 -16.67 -3.42
C VAL A 93 -0.78 -17.20 -2.40
N VAL A 94 -1.27 -17.59 -1.23
CA VAL A 94 -0.45 -18.18 -0.15
C VAL A 94 -1.07 -19.51 0.24
N LYS A 95 -0.26 -20.55 0.31
CA LYS A 95 -0.68 -21.89 0.70
C LYS A 95 0.18 -22.35 1.87
N TRP A 96 -0.48 -22.88 2.90
CA TRP A 96 0.18 -23.41 4.09
C TRP A 96 -0.55 -24.65 4.61
N THR A 97 0.14 -25.39 5.47
CA THR A 97 -0.40 -26.58 6.12
C THR A 97 -0.46 -26.31 7.63
N SER A 98 -1.60 -26.60 8.24
CA SER A 98 -1.83 -26.46 9.68
C SER A 98 -2.43 -27.74 10.23
N ASP A 99 -2.69 -27.78 11.54
CA ASP A 99 -3.43 -28.87 12.18
C ASP A 99 -4.84 -29.08 11.59
N ASN A 100 -5.40 -28.05 10.94
CA ASN A 100 -6.72 -28.10 10.30
C ASN A 100 -6.66 -28.51 8.81
N GLY A 101 -5.49 -28.95 8.32
CA GLY A 101 -5.28 -29.30 6.92
C GLY A 101 -4.61 -28.19 6.12
N VAL A 102 -4.70 -28.34 4.79
CA VAL A 102 -4.06 -27.49 3.79
C VAL A 102 -5.00 -26.34 3.42
N THR A 103 -4.55 -25.12 3.66
CA THR A 103 -5.29 -23.91 3.29
C THR A 103 -4.59 -23.17 2.17
N ALA A 104 -5.35 -22.66 1.19
CA ALA A 104 -4.87 -21.71 0.21
C ALA A 104 -5.69 -20.42 0.32
N ARG A 105 -5.02 -19.29 0.57
CA ARG A 105 -5.62 -17.96 0.62
C ARG A 105 -5.25 -17.16 -0.62
N ILE A 106 -6.26 -16.59 -1.26
CA ILE A 106 -6.13 -15.54 -2.27
C ILE A 106 -6.33 -14.21 -1.57
N VAL A 107 -5.35 -13.30 -1.64
CA VAL A 107 -5.43 -11.97 -1.01
C VAL A 107 -5.38 -10.87 -2.05
N SER A 108 -6.31 -9.92 -2.00
CA SER A 108 -6.21 -8.64 -2.70
C SER A 108 -6.10 -7.50 -1.69
N TYR A 109 -5.29 -6.51 -2.05
CA TYR A 109 -5.22 -5.22 -1.38
C TYR A 109 -5.84 -4.19 -2.31
N ALA A 110 -6.74 -3.35 -1.82
CA ALA A 110 -7.36 -2.31 -2.63
C ALA A 110 -7.24 -0.96 -1.91
N ARG A 111 -6.74 0.06 -2.62
CA ARG A 111 -6.57 1.42 -2.05
C ARG A 111 -7.40 2.48 -2.76
N PRO A 112 -8.75 2.36 -2.78
CA PRO A 112 -9.61 3.22 -3.56
C PRO A 112 -9.47 4.69 -3.16
N LYS A 113 -9.33 5.57 -4.16
CA LYS A 113 -9.35 7.02 -4.00
C LYS A 113 -10.77 7.53 -4.17
N ILE A 114 -11.28 8.21 -3.16
CA ILE A 114 -12.63 8.76 -3.17
C ILE A 114 -12.57 10.26 -3.38
N ALA A 115 -13.04 10.70 -4.55
CA ALA A 115 -13.26 12.09 -4.86
C ALA A 115 -14.75 12.41 -4.74
N GLY A 116 -15.08 13.45 -3.99
CA GLY A 116 -16.41 14.06 -3.97
C GLY A 116 -16.27 15.54 -4.25
N ASN A 117 -17.12 16.07 -5.13
CA ASN A 117 -17.19 17.50 -5.39
C ASN A 117 -18.45 18.05 -4.70
N ALA A 118 -18.26 18.97 -3.75
CA ALA A 118 -19.35 19.74 -3.18
C ALA A 118 -19.35 21.14 -3.80
N HIS A 119 -20.45 21.51 -4.45
CA HIS A 119 -20.64 22.86 -4.99
C HIS A 119 -21.50 23.66 -4.03
N ILE A 120 -20.94 24.73 -3.46
CA ILE A 120 -21.67 25.65 -2.60
C ILE A 120 -21.88 26.94 -3.37
N GLU A 121 -23.13 27.27 -3.68
CA GLU A 121 -23.49 28.56 -4.25
C GLU A 121 -23.92 29.52 -3.14
N VAL A 122 -23.08 30.52 -2.87
CA VAL A 122 -23.48 31.66 -2.03
C VAL A 122 -24.19 32.66 -2.92
N ARG A 123 -25.43 32.99 -2.59
CA ARG A 123 -26.21 34.03 -3.26
C ARG A 123 -26.31 35.26 -2.38
N ASN A 124 -26.23 36.43 -2.98
CA ASN A 124 -26.56 37.71 -2.34
C ASN A 124 -28.03 37.71 -1.93
N ALA A 125 -28.43 38.67 -1.08
CA ALA A 125 -29.81 38.81 -0.64
C ALA A 125 -30.83 39.03 -1.79
N ASP A 126 -30.37 39.50 -2.95
CA ASP A 126 -31.15 39.68 -4.18
C ASP A 126 -31.19 38.44 -5.09
N GLY A 127 -30.57 37.32 -4.68
CA GLY A 127 -30.52 36.07 -5.43
C GLY A 127 -29.39 35.98 -6.46
N THR A 128 -28.60 37.04 -6.63
CA THR A 128 -27.45 37.07 -7.57
C THR A 128 -26.23 36.35 -6.99
N LEU A 129 -25.36 35.83 -7.85
CA LEU A 129 -24.07 35.30 -7.43
C LEU A 129 -23.10 36.48 -7.20
N PRO A 130 -22.35 36.51 -6.09
CA PRO A 130 -21.28 37.48 -5.92
C PRO A 130 -20.23 37.28 -7.02
N PRO A 131 -19.53 38.34 -7.44
CA PRO A 131 -18.45 38.21 -8.42
C PRO A 131 -17.41 37.22 -7.90
N GLU A 132 -16.95 36.34 -8.80
CA GLU A 132 -15.98 35.31 -8.45
C GLU A 132 -14.70 35.99 -7.91
N PRO A 133 -14.25 35.63 -6.68
CA PRO A 133 -13.04 36.22 -6.13
C PRO A 133 -11.87 35.87 -7.05
N LYS A 134 -11.02 36.86 -7.36
CA LYS A 134 -9.79 36.60 -8.11
C LYS A 134 -8.95 35.56 -7.36
N PRO A 135 -8.43 34.54 -8.04
CA PRO A 135 -7.53 33.58 -7.41
C PRO A 135 -6.37 34.32 -6.73
N PRO A 136 -6.01 33.97 -5.48
CA PRO A 136 -4.87 34.57 -4.83
C PRO A 136 -3.60 34.32 -5.66
N THR A 137 -2.76 35.34 -5.80
CA THR A 137 -1.44 35.18 -6.43
C THR A 137 -0.53 34.49 -5.43
N LEU A 138 -0.10 33.27 -5.75
CA LEU A 138 0.79 32.48 -4.91
C LEU A 138 2.23 32.69 -5.37
N ASP A 139 3.08 33.15 -4.46
CA ASP A 139 4.52 33.23 -4.71
C ASP A 139 5.10 31.81 -4.76
N SER A 140 5.87 31.53 -5.81
CA SER A 140 6.55 30.25 -5.98
C SER A 140 7.62 30.10 -4.89
N HIS A 141 7.57 28.99 -4.15
CA HIS A 141 8.55 28.65 -3.13
C HIS A 141 9.23 27.30 -3.45
N PRO A 142 10.56 27.14 -3.27
CA PRO A 142 11.27 25.89 -3.59
C PRO A 142 10.67 24.65 -2.95
N SER A 143 10.15 24.76 -1.72
CA SER A 143 9.49 23.65 -1.01
C SER A 143 8.33 23.03 -1.79
N MET A 144 7.60 23.81 -2.59
CA MET A 144 6.48 23.33 -3.40
C MET A 144 6.93 22.32 -4.45
N ARG A 145 8.15 22.47 -4.99
CA ARG A 145 8.72 21.51 -5.96
C ARG A 145 8.99 20.17 -5.32
N TYR A 146 9.64 20.16 -4.15
CA TYR A 146 9.91 18.94 -3.41
C TYR A 146 8.60 18.24 -3.04
N TYR A 147 7.63 19.00 -2.53
CA TYR A 147 6.34 18.42 -2.17
C TYR A 147 5.60 17.83 -3.38
N ARG A 148 5.60 18.52 -4.53
CA ARG A 148 5.03 17.98 -5.78
C ARG A 148 5.70 16.67 -6.20
N ILE A 149 7.04 16.58 -6.11
CA ILE A 149 7.76 15.35 -6.44
C ILE A 149 7.40 14.24 -5.46
N ALA A 150 7.30 14.55 -4.16
CA ALA A 150 6.89 13.59 -3.15
C ALA A 150 5.51 12.97 -3.45
N GLU A 151 4.55 13.77 -3.92
CA GLU A 151 3.22 13.26 -4.31
C GLU A 151 3.20 12.55 -5.68
N ALA A 152 4.17 12.83 -6.56
CA ALA A 152 4.20 12.28 -7.92
C ALA A 152 4.97 10.95 -8.03
N THR A 153 6.02 10.77 -7.24
CA THR A 153 6.86 9.55 -7.26
C THR A 153 6.09 8.33 -6.77
N SER A 154 6.39 7.17 -7.34
CA SER A 154 5.84 5.87 -6.92
C SER A 154 6.74 5.13 -5.94
N ASP A 155 7.93 5.66 -5.66
CA ASP A 155 8.87 5.10 -4.69
C ASP A 155 8.65 5.71 -3.30
N LEU A 156 8.41 4.87 -2.30
CA LEU A 156 8.10 5.34 -0.94
C LEU A 156 9.28 6.11 -0.32
N PHE A 157 10.50 5.63 -0.52
CA PHE A 157 11.70 6.20 0.10
C PHE A 157 12.03 7.57 -0.50
N ASP A 158 11.94 7.70 -1.82
CA ASP A 158 12.08 8.98 -2.52
C ASP A 158 10.93 9.94 -2.16
N SER A 159 9.71 9.42 -1.99
CA SER A 159 8.58 10.22 -1.53
C SER A 159 8.81 10.80 -0.12
N PHE A 160 9.28 9.98 0.81
CA PHE A 160 9.64 10.42 2.16
C PHE A 160 10.79 11.44 2.11
N ARG A 161 11.85 11.16 1.34
CA ARG A 161 12.98 12.08 1.15
C ARG A 161 12.52 13.46 0.64
N ASN A 162 11.68 13.49 -0.37
CA ASN A 162 11.17 14.76 -0.91
C ASN A 162 10.20 15.45 0.05
N THR A 163 9.48 14.71 0.88
CA THR A 163 8.65 15.29 1.96
C THR A 163 9.55 15.97 3.01
N TYR A 164 10.63 15.32 3.43
CA TYR A 164 11.63 15.91 4.33
C TYR A 164 12.23 17.20 3.73
N LEU A 165 12.66 17.17 2.46
CA LEU A 165 13.24 18.35 1.80
C LEU A 165 12.24 19.51 1.66
N ALA A 166 10.95 19.20 1.47
CA ALA A 166 9.90 20.22 1.44
C ALA A 166 9.76 20.90 2.81
N ILE A 167 9.77 20.12 3.90
CA ILE A 167 9.72 20.63 5.28
C ILE A 167 10.98 21.43 5.61
N GLU A 168 12.15 20.89 5.32
CA GLU A 168 13.43 21.58 5.53
C GLU A 168 13.46 22.92 4.81
N SER A 169 13.04 22.95 3.54
CA SER A 169 13.02 24.17 2.73
C SER A 169 12.07 25.23 3.27
N ILE A 170 10.85 24.86 3.71
CA ILE A 170 9.91 25.84 4.28
C ILE A 170 10.31 26.29 5.69
N LEU A 171 10.88 25.40 6.51
CA LEU A 171 11.42 25.79 7.80
C LEU A 171 12.61 26.74 7.65
N SER A 172 13.43 26.58 6.62
CA SER A 172 14.55 27.49 6.35
C SER A 172 14.12 28.89 5.92
N SER A 173 12.94 29.04 5.28
CA SER A 173 12.40 30.37 4.95
C SER A 173 11.76 31.04 6.17
N MET A 174 11.14 30.25 7.06
CA MET A 174 10.55 30.73 8.31
C MET A 174 11.61 31.08 9.35
N VAL A 175 12.64 30.24 9.46
CA VAL A 175 13.64 30.27 10.52
C VAL A 175 15.02 30.05 9.90
N PRO A 176 15.69 31.10 9.40
CA PRO A 176 17.00 30.97 8.80
C PRO A 176 18.04 30.38 9.77
N SER A 177 19.01 29.65 9.20
CA SER A 177 20.18 29.19 9.95
C SER A 177 20.98 30.38 10.47
N ARG A 178 21.45 30.28 11.72
CA ARG A 178 22.31 31.29 12.31
C ARG A 178 23.72 31.16 11.74
N ALA A 179 24.10 32.12 10.91
CA ALA A 179 25.51 32.32 10.58
C ALA A 179 26.23 32.92 11.79
N SER A 180 27.36 32.35 12.15
CA SER A 180 28.32 32.93 13.11
C SER A 180 29.69 32.97 12.43
N GLU A 181 30.47 34.01 12.75
CA GLU A 181 31.82 34.20 12.18
C GLU A 181 32.78 33.07 12.55
N SER A 182 32.55 32.36 13.66
CA SER A 182 33.46 31.34 14.18
C SER A 182 32.98 29.91 13.96
N LEU A 183 31.67 29.65 13.98
CA LEU A 183 31.13 28.31 13.71
C LEU A 183 29.65 28.38 13.28
N PRO A 184 29.30 27.96 12.05
CA PRO A 184 27.91 27.88 11.61
C PRO A 184 27.07 26.97 12.53
N GLU A 185 25.79 27.31 12.69
CA GLU A 185 24.85 26.45 13.40
C GLU A 185 24.80 25.06 12.75
N ARG A 186 24.94 24.01 13.56
CA ARG A 186 24.86 22.62 13.08
C ARG A 186 23.44 22.35 12.59
N GLU A 187 23.30 21.63 11.48
CA GLU A 187 22.01 21.25 10.87
C GLU A 187 21.00 20.73 11.89
N SER A 188 21.41 19.78 12.75
CA SER A 188 20.54 19.20 13.77
C SER A 188 20.06 20.22 14.82
N ALA A 189 20.93 21.15 15.22
CA ALA A 189 20.58 22.21 16.18
C ALA A 189 19.61 23.21 15.55
N TRP A 190 19.87 23.59 14.29
CA TRP A 190 19.00 24.44 13.50
C TRP A 190 17.61 23.82 13.33
N LEU A 191 17.52 22.58 12.87
CA LEU A 191 16.24 21.92 12.61
C LEU A 191 15.39 21.80 13.88
N LYS A 192 16.01 21.43 15.00
CA LYS A 192 15.33 21.35 16.30
C LYS A 192 14.75 22.71 16.72
N ARG A 193 15.53 23.78 16.55
CA ARG A 193 15.07 25.15 16.81
C ARG A 193 13.96 25.58 15.85
N ALA A 194 14.10 25.29 14.56
CA ALA A 194 13.10 25.65 13.55
C ALA A 194 11.75 24.96 13.81
N LEU A 195 11.76 23.69 14.24
CA LEU A 195 10.54 22.98 14.65
C LEU A 195 9.90 23.57 15.91
N GLN A 196 10.70 24.04 16.87
CA GLN A 196 10.19 24.72 18.08
C GLN A 196 9.51 26.04 17.73
N GLU A 197 10.10 26.85 16.85
CA GLU A 197 9.49 28.09 16.36
C GLU A 197 8.23 27.80 15.54
N ALA A 198 8.26 26.78 14.67
CA ALA A 198 7.09 26.36 13.89
C ALA A 198 5.91 25.93 14.77
N ALA A 199 6.18 25.32 15.93
CA ALA A 199 5.16 24.95 16.91
C ALA A 199 4.41 26.14 17.51
N THR A 200 4.92 27.36 17.36
CA THR A 200 4.22 28.60 17.77
C THR A 200 3.19 29.06 16.73
N ILE A 201 3.25 28.52 15.51
CA ILE A 201 2.41 28.92 14.35
C ILE A 201 1.42 27.81 13.99
N VAL A 202 1.85 26.55 14.10
CA VAL A 202 1.06 25.35 13.79
C VAL A 202 1.08 24.42 14.99
N ASP A 203 -0.08 23.88 15.38
CA ASP A 203 -0.13 22.80 16.38
C ASP A 203 0.47 21.52 15.81
N LEU A 204 1.69 21.21 16.25
CA LEU A 204 2.45 20.04 15.81
C LEU A 204 2.02 18.74 16.49
N THR A 205 1.15 18.80 17.51
CA THR A 205 0.72 17.62 18.29
C THR A 205 0.13 16.53 17.40
N GLN A 206 -0.68 16.93 16.41
CA GLN A 206 -1.33 16.02 15.46
C GLN A 206 -0.36 15.36 14.45
N TYR A 207 0.88 15.83 14.33
CA TYR A 207 1.88 15.29 13.39
C TYR A 207 3.00 14.53 14.10
N ALA A 208 3.09 14.66 15.42
CA ALA A 208 4.11 13.98 16.21
C ALA A 208 3.78 12.50 16.38
N PRO A 209 4.79 11.62 16.37
CA PRO A 209 4.58 10.24 16.80
C PRO A 209 4.24 10.19 18.29
N PRO A 210 3.57 9.12 18.77
CA PRO A 210 3.34 8.91 20.20
C PRO A 210 4.66 8.97 20.98
N SER A 211 4.76 9.91 21.93
CA SER A 211 5.99 10.14 22.70
C SER A 211 5.73 10.99 23.95
N ASP A 212 6.55 10.80 24.99
CA ASP A 212 6.57 11.64 26.20
C ASP A 212 7.30 12.97 25.98
N LYS A 213 7.92 13.16 24.81
CA LYS A 213 8.65 14.37 24.44
C LYS A 213 7.69 15.45 23.93
N SER A 214 8.16 16.70 23.91
CA SER A 214 7.42 17.75 23.21
C SER A 214 7.26 17.40 21.71
N PRO A 215 6.14 17.76 21.06
CA PRO A 215 5.88 17.41 19.66
C PRO A 215 7.04 17.73 18.71
N ALA A 216 7.64 18.92 18.84
CA ALA A 216 8.79 19.32 18.02
C ALA A 216 10.01 18.39 18.20
N ASN A 217 10.28 17.93 19.43
CA ASN A 217 11.39 17.02 19.71
C ASN A 217 11.07 15.59 19.23
N ALA A 218 9.82 15.13 19.39
CA ALA A 218 9.38 13.83 18.91
C ALA A 218 9.48 13.73 17.38
N ILE A 219 9.02 14.77 16.66
CA ILE A 219 9.15 14.89 15.20
C ILE A 219 10.62 14.90 14.80
N PHE A 220 11.47 15.68 15.48
CA PHE A 220 12.90 15.70 15.19
C PHE A 220 13.54 14.31 15.32
N ASP A 221 13.26 13.61 16.43
CA ASP A 221 13.88 12.30 16.70
C ASP A 221 13.42 11.25 15.67
N GLU A 222 12.13 11.19 15.32
CA GLU A 222 11.63 10.25 14.31
C GLU A 222 12.07 10.65 12.89
N MET A 223 11.80 11.87 12.46
CA MET A 223 12.05 12.30 11.08
C MET A 223 13.55 12.37 10.76
N TYR A 224 14.34 12.99 11.63
CA TYR A 224 15.77 13.24 11.39
C TYR A 224 16.64 12.13 11.93
N ALA A 225 16.49 11.75 13.20
CA ALA A 225 17.43 10.84 13.84
C ALA A 225 17.18 9.36 13.51
N GLN A 226 15.94 8.99 13.22
CA GLN A 226 15.55 7.62 12.86
C GLN A 226 15.41 7.45 11.35
N PHE A 227 14.42 8.10 10.70
CA PHE A 227 14.16 7.82 9.28
C PHE A 227 15.24 8.37 8.34
N ARG A 228 15.61 9.65 8.44
CA ARG A 228 16.65 10.22 7.56
C ARG A 228 18.00 9.51 7.73
N THR A 229 18.40 9.10 8.93
CA THR A 229 19.68 8.40 9.07
C THR A 229 19.60 6.98 8.52
N SER A 230 18.53 6.24 8.79
CA SER A 230 18.38 4.84 8.37
C SER A 230 18.05 4.66 6.90
N ILE A 231 17.41 5.64 6.24
CA ILE A 231 17.15 5.62 4.78
C ILE A 231 18.41 5.98 3.99
N PHE A 232 19.28 6.85 4.53
CA PHE A 232 20.42 7.40 3.78
C PHE A 232 21.76 6.71 4.11
N HIS A 233 21.77 5.68 4.96
CA HIS A 233 22.96 4.93 5.32
C HIS A 233 22.70 3.43 5.25
N ALA A 234 23.70 2.67 4.77
CA ALA A 234 23.63 1.22 4.63
C ALA A 234 24.75 0.50 5.41
N LYS A 235 25.14 1.04 6.58
CA LYS A 235 26.22 0.42 7.38
C LYS A 235 25.66 -0.78 8.12
N ALA A 236 26.34 -1.93 8.03
CA ALA A 236 25.89 -3.20 8.59
C ALA A 236 25.79 -3.22 10.13
N ASP A 237 26.42 -2.26 10.82
CA ASP A 237 26.39 -2.11 12.28
C ASP A 237 25.23 -1.23 12.79
N ARG A 238 24.26 -0.91 11.93
CA ARG A 238 23.15 0.01 12.24
C ARG A 238 21.83 -0.57 11.78
N ASP A 239 20.75 -0.10 12.42
CA ASP A 239 19.40 -0.31 11.93
C ASP A 239 19.20 0.49 10.64
N VAL A 240 19.20 -0.22 9.52
CA VAL A 240 19.02 0.32 8.16
C VAL A 240 17.64 -0.10 7.67
N LEU A 241 16.91 0.84 7.08
CA LEU A 241 15.63 0.54 6.45
C LEU A 241 15.91 0.19 4.99
N THR A 242 15.65 -1.06 4.61
CA THR A 242 15.88 -1.53 3.25
C THR A 242 14.61 -1.41 2.40
N PRO A 243 14.73 -1.14 1.10
CA PRO A 243 13.59 -1.24 0.19
C PRO A 243 12.94 -2.64 0.24
N GLN A 244 11.63 -2.70 0.00
CA GLN A 244 10.81 -3.92 -0.03
C GLN A 244 10.70 -4.76 1.27
N ASN A 245 11.13 -4.21 2.41
CA ASN A 245 10.75 -4.74 3.73
C ASN A 245 9.41 -4.13 4.19
N ASP A 246 8.36 -4.94 4.34
CA ASP A 246 7.00 -4.43 4.60
C ASP A 246 6.86 -3.70 5.93
N HIS A 247 7.48 -4.24 6.98
CA HIS A 247 7.42 -3.61 8.30
C HIS A 247 8.02 -2.21 8.27
N ASP A 248 9.16 -2.04 7.62
CA ASP A 248 9.80 -0.74 7.46
C ASP A 248 8.98 0.19 6.55
N ARG A 249 8.38 -0.35 5.49
CA ARG A 249 7.54 0.40 4.56
C ARG A 249 6.29 0.95 5.21
N GLU A 250 5.55 0.16 5.98
CA GLU A 250 4.35 0.63 6.68
C GLU A 250 4.70 1.80 7.59
N ARG A 251 5.78 1.67 8.38
CA ARG A 251 6.26 2.73 9.28
C ARG A 251 6.67 4.00 8.52
N ILE A 252 7.38 3.87 7.40
CA ILE A 252 7.78 5.02 6.57
C ILE A 252 6.55 5.66 5.91
N ALA A 253 5.60 4.86 5.41
CA ALA A 253 4.39 5.36 4.75
C ALA A 253 3.51 6.17 5.70
N GLU A 254 3.30 5.67 6.93
CA GLU A 254 2.59 6.39 7.97
C GLU A 254 3.29 7.71 8.34
N ALA A 255 4.60 7.67 8.60
CA ALA A 255 5.38 8.86 8.92
C ALA A 255 5.36 9.88 7.78
N ARG A 256 5.55 9.41 6.55
CA ARG A 256 5.46 10.22 5.32
C ARG A 256 4.11 10.93 5.23
N ALA A 257 3.00 10.23 5.47
CA ALA A 257 1.67 10.83 5.43
C ALA A 257 1.49 11.89 6.52
N ARG A 258 1.91 11.61 7.77
CA ARG A 258 1.89 12.60 8.87
C ARG A 258 2.67 13.86 8.51
N TYR A 259 3.87 13.71 7.96
CA TYR A 259 4.74 14.82 7.60
C TYR A 259 4.27 15.57 6.35
N ALA A 260 3.61 14.90 5.40
CA ALA A 260 2.96 15.57 4.28
C ALA A 260 1.82 16.49 4.77
N TYR A 261 1.01 16.06 5.76
CA TYR A 261 0.02 16.93 6.38
C TYR A 261 0.66 18.10 7.14
N MET A 262 1.74 17.86 7.88
CA MET A 262 2.51 18.92 8.55
C MET A 262 3.00 19.97 7.55
N TYR A 263 3.61 19.53 6.44
CA TYR A 263 4.07 20.42 5.38
C TYR A 263 2.93 21.30 4.85
N ARG A 264 1.76 20.71 4.57
CA ARG A 264 0.60 21.46 4.07
C ARG A 264 0.13 22.52 5.06
N ALA A 265 0.13 22.22 6.36
CA ALA A 265 -0.23 23.18 7.40
C ALA A 265 0.78 24.33 7.48
N LEU A 266 2.08 24.03 7.42
CA LEU A 266 3.14 25.05 7.37
C LEU A 266 3.03 25.91 6.10
N ALA A 267 2.80 25.30 4.95
CA ALA A 267 2.65 25.99 3.67
C ALA A 267 1.42 26.90 3.64
N PHE A 268 0.32 26.47 4.27
CA PHE A 268 -0.86 27.32 4.43
C PHE A 268 -0.57 28.54 5.30
N GLN A 269 0.04 28.34 6.48
CA GLN A 269 0.30 29.44 7.41
C GLN A 269 1.38 30.41 6.90
N HIS A 270 2.44 29.89 6.27
CA HIS A 270 3.59 30.71 5.85
C HIS A 270 3.45 31.29 4.44
N LEU A 271 2.86 30.54 3.50
CA LEU A 271 2.81 30.90 2.08
C LEU A 271 1.38 31.16 1.57
N GLY A 272 0.36 30.96 2.41
CA GLY A 272 -1.05 31.05 2.00
C GLY A 272 -1.49 29.94 1.03
N SER A 273 -0.66 28.90 0.84
CA SER A 273 -0.92 27.83 -0.13
C SER A 273 -1.95 26.84 0.40
N ARG A 274 -2.96 26.54 -0.41
CA ARG A 274 -4.01 25.56 -0.08
C ARG A 274 -3.83 24.31 -0.93
N TYR A 275 -3.71 23.18 -0.27
CA TYR A 275 -3.74 21.86 -0.90
C TYR A 275 -5.13 21.27 -0.75
N ALA A 276 -5.54 20.41 -1.70
CA ALA A 276 -6.77 19.67 -1.57
C ALA A 276 -6.77 18.89 -0.25
N SER A 277 -7.80 19.12 0.57
CA SER A 277 -8.02 18.46 1.86
C SER A 277 -9.36 17.72 1.82
N ALA A 278 -9.56 16.93 0.77
CA ALA A 278 -10.64 15.94 0.80
C ALA A 278 -10.19 14.82 1.73
N SER A 279 -10.53 14.94 3.02
CA SER A 279 -10.49 13.84 3.98
C SER A 279 -11.78 13.05 3.86
N LEU A 280 -11.68 11.73 3.75
CA LEU A 280 -12.83 10.87 3.94
C LEU A 280 -13.21 10.91 5.42
N SER A 281 -14.47 11.18 5.77
CA SER A 281 -14.89 11.10 7.17
C SER A 281 -14.88 9.65 7.64
N GLU A 282 -14.60 9.39 8.92
CA GLU A 282 -14.66 8.03 9.49
C GLU A 282 -16.02 7.38 9.27
N TYR A 283 -17.11 8.16 9.43
CA TYR A 283 -18.45 7.68 9.14
C TYR A 283 -18.63 7.27 7.68
N GLY A 284 -18.12 8.08 6.74
CA GLY A 284 -18.16 7.77 5.31
C GLY A 284 -17.35 6.52 4.97
N ALA A 285 -16.13 6.41 5.50
CA ALA A 285 -15.30 5.22 5.36
C ALA A 285 -16.01 3.97 5.87
N ARG A 286 -16.55 4.03 7.09
CA ARG A 286 -17.30 2.91 7.67
C ARG A 286 -18.50 2.48 6.83
N LEU A 287 -19.29 3.45 6.33
CA LEU A 287 -20.44 3.15 5.48
C LEU A 287 -20.04 2.37 4.21
N MET A 288 -18.87 2.68 3.65
CA MET A 288 -18.37 2.01 2.46
C MET A 288 -17.69 0.68 2.78
N LEU A 289 -16.98 0.58 3.90
CA LEU A 289 -16.34 -0.67 4.37
C LEU A 289 -17.36 -1.70 4.87
N ASP A 290 -18.54 -1.30 5.33
CA ASP A 290 -19.64 -2.20 5.70
C ASP A 290 -20.07 -3.14 4.56
N VAL A 291 -19.68 -2.85 3.31
CA VAL A 291 -19.85 -3.74 2.16
C VAL A 291 -19.14 -5.09 2.36
N LEU A 292 -17.98 -5.08 3.02
CA LEU A 292 -17.18 -6.28 3.28
C LEU A 292 -17.75 -7.12 4.43
N ASP A 293 -18.33 -6.48 5.44
CA ASP A 293 -18.90 -7.15 6.62
C ASP A 293 -20.12 -8.00 6.29
N ARG A 294 -20.88 -7.58 5.29
CA ARG A 294 -22.18 -8.17 4.92
C ARG A 294 -22.15 -8.80 3.54
N GLY A 295 -20.99 -8.79 2.90
CA GLY A 295 -20.82 -9.27 1.55
C GLY A 295 -20.66 -10.78 1.50
N ASP A 296 -21.20 -11.38 0.45
CA ASP A 296 -20.76 -12.72 0.05
C ASP A 296 -19.47 -12.59 -0.75
N PHE A 297 -18.67 -13.64 -0.76
CA PHE A 297 -17.48 -13.73 -1.58
C PHE A 297 -17.72 -14.70 -2.72
N PHE A 298 -16.98 -14.54 -3.80
CA PHE A 298 -17.06 -15.47 -4.91
C PHE A 298 -15.69 -15.76 -5.51
N VAL A 299 -15.61 -16.90 -6.17
CA VAL A 299 -14.57 -17.25 -7.13
C VAL A 299 -15.20 -17.66 -8.44
N SER A 300 -14.48 -17.48 -9.55
CA SER A 300 -14.98 -17.74 -10.90
C SER A 300 -13.86 -18.22 -11.82
N ASN A 301 -14.20 -19.09 -12.77
CA ASN A 301 -13.32 -19.52 -13.86
C ASN A 301 -13.43 -18.64 -15.11
N ASP A 302 -14.18 -17.54 -15.02
CA ASP A 302 -14.38 -16.64 -16.13
C ASP A 302 -13.05 -15.97 -16.54
N PRO A 303 -12.70 -15.97 -17.84
CA PRO A 303 -11.43 -15.46 -18.33
C PRO A 303 -11.43 -13.95 -18.64
N THR A 304 -12.55 -13.24 -18.48
CA THR A 304 -12.62 -11.81 -18.78
C THR A 304 -11.63 -11.05 -17.91
N LEU A 305 -10.87 -10.15 -18.54
CA LEU A 305 -9.97 -9.27 -17.80
C LEU A 305 -10.74 -8.07 -17.25
N MET A 306 -10.34 -7.55 -16.10
CA MET A 306 -10.97 -6.35 -15.52
C MET A 306 -10.87 -5.15 -16.47
N ALA A 307 -9.78 -5.05 -17.24
CA ALA A 307 -9.57 -4.00 -18.23
C ALA A 307 -10.54 -4.07 -19.43
N ASP A 308 -11.18 -5.21 -19.66
CA ASP A 308 -12.14 -5.41 -20.75
C ASP A 308 -13.59 -5.09 -20.33
N GLU A 309 -13.84 -4.85 -19.04
CA GLU A 309 -15.17 -4.52 -18.52
C GLU A 309 -15.40 -3.01 -18.43
N PRO A 310 -16.61 -2.51 -18.73
CA PRO A 310 -16.94 -1.11 -18.50
C PRO A 310 -16.89 -0.77 -17.00
N ASP A 311 -16.22 0.33 -16.66
CA ASP A 311 -16.13 0.84 -15.29
C ASP A 311 -17.51 0.91 -14.61
N GLY A 312 -17.62 0.24 -13.46
CA GLY A 312 -18.84 0.24 -12.65
C GLY A 312 -19.94 -0.71 -13.14
N GLN A 313 -19.68 -1.54 -14.16
CA GLN A 313 -20.61 -2.55 -14.67
C GLN A 313 -20.05 -3.97 -14.55
N TRP A 314 -19.35 -4.21 -13.44
CA TRP A 314 -18.67 -5.46 -13.16
C TRP A 314 -19.68 -6.60 -13.00
N GLN A 315 -19.38 -7.74 -13.61
CA GLN A 315 -20.20 -8.96 -13.49
C GLN A 315 -19.36 -10.12 -12.94
N LEU A 316 -20.04 -11.07 -12.31
CA LEU A 316 -19.41 -12.26 -11.74
C LEU A 316 -18.64 -13.08 -12.80
N ALA A 317 -19.29 -13.25 -13.96
CA ALA A 317 -18.81 -14.04 -15.06
C ALA A 317 -19.31 -13.48 -16.41
N PRO A 318 -18.71 -12.37 -16.89
CA PRO A 318 -19.16 -11.67 -18.10
C PRO A 318 -19.12 -12.55 -19.37
N ALA A 319 -18.16 -13.47 -19.46
CA ALA A 319 -18.04 -14.42 -20.57
C ALA A 319 -18.83 -15.72 -20.35
N GLY A 320 -19.64 -15.79 -19.29
CA GLY A 320 -20.46 -16.97 -18.96
C GLY A 320 -19.70 -18.07 -18.24
N GLY A 321 -18.57 -17.76 -17.61
CA GLY A 321 -17.88 -18.68 -16.70
C GLY A 321 -18.74 -19.15 -15.53
N GLN A 322 -18.34 -20.27 -14.94
CA GLN A 322 -18.91 -20.78 -13.70
C GLN A 322 -18.35 -19.99 -12.52
N HIS A 323 -19.18 -19.78 -11.51
CA HIS A 323 -18.80 -19.12 -10.28
C HIS A 323 -19.34 -19.89 -9.08
N TYR A 324 -18.69 -19.69 -7.95
CA TYR A 324 -19.06 -20.25 -6.66
C TYR A 324 -19.10 -19.14 -5.62
N VAL A 325 -20.23 -18.98 -4.95
CA VAL A 325 -20.49 -17.94 -3.95
C VAL A 325 -20.51 -18.57 -2.57
N PHE A 326 -19.84 -17.95 -1.60
CA PHE A 326 -19.77 -18.41 -0.23
C PHE A 326 -19.78 -17.21 0.73
N PRO A 327 -20.39 -17.35 1.92
CA PRO A 327 -20.54 -16.24 2.84
C PRO A 327 -19.20 -15.82 3.46
N ALA A 328 -19.08 -14.55 3.83
CA ALA A 328 -17.94 -14.08 4.61
C ALA A 328 -17.86 -14.80 5.97
N SER A 329 -16.67 -15.27 6.33
CA SER A 329 -16.36 -15.81 7.65
C SER A 329 -15.76 -14.69 8.49
N ALA A 330 -16.64 -13.81 9.01
CA ALA A 330 -16.35 -12.57 9.72
C ALA A 330 -15.04 -12.56 10.54
N THR A 331 -13.93 -12.25 9.88
CA THR A 331 -12.74 -11.70 10.52
C THR A 331 -12.54 -10.35 9.87
N VAL A 332 -13.22 -9.36 10.44
CA VAL A 332 -13.09 -7.97 10.02
C VAL A 332 -12.14 -7.28 10.98
N ASP A 333 -10.89 -7.05 10.56
CA ASP A 333 -9.99 -6.19 11.32
C ASP A 333 -10.34 -4.73 11.01
N ARG A 334 -10.85 -4.02 12.02
CA ARG A 334 -11.20 -2.58 12.02
C ARG A 334 -10.32 -1.78 12.97
N SER A 335 -9.11 -2.24 13.26
CA SER A 335 -8.15 -1.53 14.09
C SER A 335 -7.87 -0.10 13.62
N HIS A 336 -8.11 0.19 12.33
CA HIS A 336 -8.00 1.53 11.76
C HIS A 336 -9.33 1.98 11.09
N PRO A 337 -9.76 3.25 11.28
CA PRO A 337 -11.08 3.73 10.82
C PRO A 337 -11.26 3.77 9.28
N HIS A 338 -10.15 3.68 8.54
CA HIS A 338 -10.12 3.72 7.07
C HIS A 338 -9.69 2.39 6.45
N ARG A 339 -9.32 1.40 7.26
CA ARG A 339 -8.86 0.09 6.80
C ARG A 339 -9.85 -0.99 7.24
N SER A 340 -10.08 -1.95 6.37
CA SER A 340 -10.82 -3.16 6.72
C SER A 340 -10.21 -4.34 6.00
N ILE A 341 -9.98 -5.43 6.71
CA ILE A 341 -9.60 -6.71 6.12
C ILE A 341 -10.78 -7.63 6.33
N ALA A 342 -11.33 -8.21 5.28
CA ALA A 342 -12.35 -9.25 5.39
C ALA A 342 -11.84 -10.55 4.78
N VAL A 343 -12.07 -11.66 5.47
CA VAL A 343 -11.72 -13.00 5.02
C VAL A 343 -13.01 -13.82 4.90
N ALA A 344 -13.12 -14.55 3.81
CA ALA A 344 -14.15 -15.56 3.59
C ALA A 344 -13.49 -16.92 3.37
N SER A 345 -14.19 -17.99 3.75
CA SER A 345 -13.67 -19.34 3.66
C SER A 345 -14.70 -20.30 3.09
N ALA A 346 -14.22 -21.24 2.30
CA ALA A 346 -15.03 -22.32 1.74
C ALA A 346 -14.26 -23.64 1.73
N ASP A 347 -15.01 -24.74 1.61
CA ASP A 347 -14.46 -26.03 1.28
C ASP A 347 -13.86 -25.98 -0.14
N ALA A 348 -12.58 -26.34 -0.26
CA ALA A 348 -11.86 -26.24 -1.53
C ALA A 348 -12.32 -27.30 -2.54
N VAL A 349 -12.77 -28.47 -2.09
CA VAL A 349 -13.30 -29.54 -2.96
C VAL A 349 -14.63 -29.10 -3.57
N GLU A 350 -15.50 -28.48 -2.76
CA GLU A 350 -16.76 -27.91 -3.24
C GLU A 350 -16.52 -26.77 -4.24
N ALA A 351 -15.64 -25.81 -3.92
CA ALA A 351 -15.29 -24.74 -4.83
C ALA A 351 -14.74 -25.29 -6.16
N LEU A 352 -13.81 -26.26 -6.08
CA LEU A 352 -13.21 -26.90 -7.24
C LEU A 352 -14.25 -27.63 -8.11
N ALA A 353 -15.22 -28.32 -7.50
CA ALA A 353 -16.29 -29.00 -8.23
C ALA A 353 -17.18 -28.02 -9.03
N HIS A 354 -17.30 -26.77 -8.58
CA HIS A 354 -18.11 -25.74 -9.24
C HIS A 354 -17.37 -25.00 -10.35
N VAL A 355 -16.10 -24.63 -10.14
CA VAL A 355 -15.37 -23.75 -11.07
C VAL A 355 -14.22 -24.44 -11.81
N GLY A 356 -13.70 -25.55 -11.30
CA GLY A 356 -12.55 -26.30 -11.87
C GLY A 356 -11.20 -25.57 -11.74
N GLU A 357 -11.15 -24.29 -12.07
CA GLU A 357 -10.01 -23.40 -11.83
C GLU A 357 -10.51 -22.01 -11.43
N ILE A 358 -9.74 -21.28 -10.64
CA ILE A 358 -10.02 -19.91 -10.24
C ILE A 358 -9.21 -18.98 -11.13
N ARG A 359 -9.88 -18.00 -11.73
CA ARG A 359 -9.28 -16.90 -12.49
C ARG A 359 -9.66 -15.55 -11.92
N ARG A 360 -10.84 -15.46 -11.32
CA ARG A 360 -11.39 -14.24 -10.76
C ARG A 360 -11.94 -14.50 -9.37
N PHE A 361 -11.95 -13.48 -8.54
CA PHE A 361 -12.53 -13.53 -7.20
C PHE A 361 -13.04 -12.14 -6.80
N GLY A 362 -13.95 -12.07 -5.85
CA GLY A 362 -14.55 -10.79 -5.50
C GLY A 362 -15.51 -10.86 -4.34
N THR A 363 -16.18 -9.74 -4.11
CA THR A 363 -17.27 -9.63 -3.14
C THR A 363 -18.54 -9.09 -3.77
N LEU A 364 -19.66 -9.62 -3.29
CA LEU A 364 -21.02 -9.24 -3.62
C LEU A 364 -21.61 -8.44 -2.45
N SER A 365 -22.32 -7.37 -2.74
CA SER A 365 -23.18 -6.68 -1.78
C SER A 365 -24.61 -6.71 -2.24
N ASN A 366 -25.49 -7.35 -1.46
CA ASN A 366 -26.90 -7.57 -1.82
C ASN A 366 -27.05 -8.21 -3.22
N GLY A 367 -26.17 -9.16 -3.56
CA GLY A 367 -26.16 -9.85 -4.86
C GLY A 367 -25.58 -9.05 -6.03
N ILE A 368 -25.09 -7.83 -5.81
CA ILE A 368 -24.44 -6.99 -6.83
C ILE A 368 -22.92 -7.07 -6.62
N VAL A 369 -22.14 -7.20 -7.69
CA VAL A 369 -20.67 -7.17 -7.61
C VAL A 369 -20.22 -5.81 -7.08
N ALA A 370 -19.58 -5.82 -5.91
CA ALA A 370 -19.03 -4.64 -5.28
C ALA A 370 -17.54 -4.47 -5.60
N MET A 371 -16.80 -5.58 -5.59
CA MET A 371 -15.40 -5.63 -6.01
C MET A 371 -15.15 -6.95 -6.72
N VAL A 372 -14.24 -6.92 -7.69
CA VAL A 372 -13.71 -8.12 -8.33
C VAL A 372 -12.27 -7.86 -8.71
N GLU A 373 -11.49 -8.93 -8.65
CA GLU A 373 -10.07 -8.98 -8.96
C GLU A 373 -9.83 -10.18 -9.86
N GLU A 374 -8.74 -10.10 -10.62
CA GLU A 374 -8.25 -11.19 -11.44
C GLU A 374 -6.92 -11.75 -10.91
N LEU A 375 -6.77 -13.06 -11.01
CA LEU A 375 -5.47 -13.69 -10.87
C LEU A 375 -4.71 -13.56 -12.19
N SER A 376 -3.41 -13.30 -12.12
CA SER A 376 -2.55 -13.24 -13.31
C SER A 376 -2.37 -14.60 -14.02
N GLY A 377 -2.96 -15.67 -13.48
CA GLY A 377 -2.98 -17.01 -14.05
C GLY A 377 -4.05 -17.89 -13.39
N PRO A 378 -4.48 -18.99 -14.02
CA PRO A 378 -5.46 -19.90 -13.45
C PRO A 378 -4.91 -20.64 -12.24
N MET A 379 -5.69 -20.76 -11.18
CA MET A 379 -5.36 -21.52 -9.98
C MET A 379 -6.25 -22.76 -9.87
N THR A 380 -5.65 -23.92 -9.58
CA THR A 380 -6.38 -25.16 -9.23
C THR A 380 -6.19 -25.47 -7.76
N LEU A 381 -7.17 -26.14 -7.14
CA LEU A 381 -7.20 -26.40 -5.69
C LEU A 381 -6.98 -27.87 -5.32
N GLU A 382 -6.45 -28.70 -6.22
CA GLU A 382 -6.34 -30.13 -5.95
C GLU A 382 -5.40 -30.44 -4.77
N GLY A 383 -5.91 -31.06 -3.72
CA GLY A 383 -5.14 -31.31 -2.48
C GLY A 383 -5.08 -30.12 -1.53
N VAL A 384 -5.91 -29.09 -1.75
CA VAL A 384 -6.25 -28.06 -0.76
C VAL A 384 -7.54 -28.49 -0.08
N ASP A 385 -7.60 -28.35 1.24
CA ASP A 385 -8.81 -28.66 2.03
C ASP A 385 -9.70 -27.42 2.16
N ARG A 386 -9.08 -26.26 2.37
CA ARG A 386 -9.77 -24.98 2.60
C ARG A 386 -9.30 -23.90 1.64
N LEU A 387 -10.25 -23.27 0.96
CA LEU A 387 -10.04 -22.04 0.20
C LEU A 387 -10.37 -20.85 1.08
N GLU A 388 -9.51 -19.85 1.09
CA GLU A 388 -9.79 -18.54 1.67
C GLU A 388 -9.64 -17.45 0.62
N VAL A 389 -10.50 -16.43 0.70
CA VAL A 389 -10.39 -15.22 -0.09
C VAL A 389 -10.44 -14.04 0.85
N SER A 390 -9.48 -13.12 0.72
CA SER A 390 -9.39 -11.94 1.57
C SER A 390 -9.24 -10.66 0.79
N PHE A 391 -10.00 -9.64 1.20
CA PHE A 391 -9.88 -8.27 0.71
C PHE A 391 -9.41 -7.37 1.84
N ALA A 392 -8.27 -6.72 1.65
CA ALA A 392 -7.77 -5.66 2.51
C ALA A 392 -7.99 -4.32 1.81
N ILE A 393 -8.99 -3.55 2.26
CA ILE A 393 -9.29 -2.23 1.72
C ILE A 393 -8.68 -1.17 2.63
N ASP A 394 -7.99 -0.20 2.04
CA ASP A 394 -7.57 1.03 2.69
C ASP A 394 -8.14 2.25 1.94
N MET A 395 -9.15 2.88 2.54
CA MET A 395 -9.89 3.97 1.94
C MET A 395 -9.23 5.32 2.18
N ARG A 396 -9.15 6.13 1.12
CA ARG A 396 -8.61 7.48 1.24
C ARG A 396 -9.40 8.49 0.43
N GLY A 397 -9.48 9.71 0.98
CA GLY A 397 -9.97 10.84 0.21
C GLY A 397 -8.97 11.22 -0.88
N ALA A 398 -9.44 11.70 -2.03
CA ALA A 398 -8.60 12.07 -3.17
C ALA A 398 -7.63 13.21 -2.87
N GLY A 399 -7.88 13.98 -1.81
CA GLY A 399 -6.99 15.02 -1.32
C GLY A 399 -5.98 14.52 -0.30
N ALA A 400 -6.09 13.29 0.22
CA ALA A 400 -5.13 12.76 1.17
C ALA A 400 -3.72 12.67 0.55
N PRO A 401 -2.64 12.82 1.34
CA PRO A 401 -1.29 12.53 0.87
C PRO A 401 -1.20 11.12 0.29
N ARG A 402 -0.34 10.97 -0.71
CA ARG A 402 -0.04 9.68 -1.32
C ARG A 402 0.39 8.62 -0.29
N LEU A 403 -0.13 7.40 -0.48
CA LEU A 403 0.17 6.17 0.28
C LEU A 403 0.38 4.94 -0.63
N ASP A 404 0.04 5.06 -1.93
CA ASP A 404 0.20 4.02 -2.95
C ASP A 404 1.58 4.11 -3.60
N PHE A 405 2.51 3.28 -3.12
CA PHE A 405 3.89 3.22 -3.58
C PHE A 405 4.18 1.84 -4.16
N SER A 406 4.63 1.81 -5.42
CA SER A 406 4.92 0.59 -6.19
C SER A 406 6.21 -0.09 -5.78
N SER A 407 7.18 0.67 -5.27
CA SER A 407 8.53 0.21 -4.94
C SER A 407 8.97 0.62 -3.55
#